data_AF-A0A4P6ETQ3-F1
#
_entry.id   AF-A0A4P6ETQ3-F1
#
_cell.length_a   1.000
_cell.length_b   1.000
_cell.length_c   1.000
_cell.angle_alpha   90.00
_cell.angle_beta   90.00
_cell.angle_gamma   90.00
#
_symmetry.space_group_name_H-M   'P 1'
#
loop_
_entity.id
_entity.type
_entity.pdbx_description
1 polymer ?
#
loop_
_entity_poly.entity_id
_entity_poly.type
_entity_poly.pdbx_seq_one_letter_code
_entity_poly.pdbx_strand_id
1 'polypeptide(L)'
;MAEHHSMLLLSIQGMLANQQNIEESKEGFCYVIDCMVPIFEKGQQSGEFTTTIPAETMAHIALQMFLGVMLNWVMGTTKESFGDHLLISCQVFFEGILKK
;
A
#
# COMPACT_ATOMS: atom_id res chain seq x y z
N MET A 1 -7.50 20.69 8.33
CA MET A 1 -6.62 19.95 7.40
C MET A 1 -5.21 19.77 7.96
N ALA A 2 -4.51 20.83 8.41
CA ALA A 2 -3.14 20.71 8.94
C ALA A 2 -2.99 19.76 10.15
N GLU A 3 -3.91 19.80 11.13
CA GLU A 3 -3.81 18.96 12.35
C GLU A 3 -3.86 17.44 12.08
N HIS A 4 -4.64 17.00 11.10
CA HIS A 4 -4.76 15.58 10.77
C HIS A 4 -3.48 15.02 10.11
N HIS A 5 -2.79 15.84 9.31
CA HIS A 5 -1.51 15.45 8.71
C HIS A 5 -0.43 15.30 9.79
N SER A 6 -0.43 16.20 10.78
CA SER A 6 0.53 16.19 11.88
C SER A 6 0.39 14.95 12.77
N MET A 7 -0.83 14.52 13.08
CA MET A 7 -1.04 13.29 13.86
C MET A 7 -0.56 12.05 13.12
N LEU A 8 -0.91 11.90 11.84
CA LEU A 8 -0.50 10.72 11.07
C LEU A 8 1.02 10.68 10.84
N LEU A 9 1.65 11.85 10.64
CA LEU A 9 3.11 11.96 10.58
C LEU A 9 3.77 11.54 11.90
N LEU A 10 3.24 11.99 13.04
CA LEU A 10 3.73 11.58 14.36
C LEU A 10 3.54 10.08 14.60
N SER A 11 2.44 9.48 14.12
CA SER A 11 2.25 8.02 14.18
C SER A 11 3.29 7.27 13.36
N ILE A 12 3.62 7.74 12.15
CA ILE A 12 4.67 7.14 11.32
C ILE A 12 6.04 7.29 11.98
N GLN A 13 6.36 8.47 12.52
CA GLN A 13 7.60 8.70 13.26
C GLN A 13 7.67 7.81 14.51
N GLY A 14 6.57 7.68 15.24
CA GLY A 14 6.45 6.81 16.42
C GLY A 14 6.64 5.33 16.07
N MET A 15 6.04 4.86 14.98
CA MET A 15 6.26 3.51 14.44
C MET A 15 7.74 3.25 14.18
N LEU A 16 8.46 4.22 13.61
CA LEU A 16 9.87 4.10 13.23
C LEU A 16 10.85 4.45 14.38
N ALA A 17 10.36 4.86 15.55
CA ALA A 17 11.20 5.41 16.61
C ALA A 17 12.09 4.37 17.31
N ASN A 18 11.69 3.09 17.31
CA ASN A 18 12.44 2.01 17.95
C ASN A 18 12.10 0.64 17.34
N GLN A 19 12.94 -0.37 17.62
CA GLN A 19 12.79 -1.71 17.06
C GLN A 19 11.48 -2.41 17.48
N GLN A 20 11.04 -2.21 18.73
CA GLN A 20 9.80 -2.83 19.24
C GLN A 20 8.60 -2.38 18.40
N ASN A 21 8.44 -1.08 18.18
CA ASN A 21 7.35 -0.51 17.39
C ASN A 21 7.41 -0.95 15.92
N ILE A 22 8.62 -1.13 15.37
CA ILE A 22 8.83 -1.65 14.02
C ILE A 22 8.32 -3.09 13.92
N GLU A 23 8.68 -3.97 14.86
CA GLU A 23 8.23 -5.37 14.83
C GLU A 23 6.70 -5.48 15.01
N GLU A 24 6.11 -4.70 15.92
CA GLU A 24 4.64 -4.66 16.11
C GLU A 24 3.93 -4.21 14.83
N SER A 25 4.45 -3.19 14.15
CA SER A 25 3.84 -2.67 12.92
C SER A 25 4.04 -3.64 11.74
N LYS A 26 5.18 -4.33 11.71
CA LYS A 26 5.50 -5.35 10.70
C LYS A 26 4.53 -6.52 10.77
N GLU A 27 4.14 -6.99 11.96
CA GLU A 27 3.11 -8.03 12.09
C GLU A 27 1.79 -7.60 11.44
N GLY A 28 1.37 -6.35 11.66
CA GLY A 28 0.19 -5.77 11.00
C GLY A 28 0.32 -5.73 9.48
N PHE A 29 1.49 -5.34 8.95
CA PHE A 29 1.74 -5.32 7.51
C PHE A 29 1.76 -6.73 6.90
N CYS A 30 2.40 -7.70 7.56
CA CYS A 30 2.37 -9.10 7.14
C CYS A 30 0.94 -9.64 7.09
N TYR A 31 0.13 -9.38 8.11
CA TYR A 31 -1.28 -9.78 8.12
C TYR A 31 -2.07 -9.20 6.94
N VAL A 32 -1.85 -7.93 6.62
CA VAL A 32 -2.50 -7.26 5.49
C VAL A 32 -2.07 -7.86 4.15
N ILE A 33 -0.79 -8.21 3.99
CA ILE A 33 -0.29 -8.93 2.81
C ILE A 33 -0.95 -10.31 2.71
N ASP A 34 -0.94 -11.09 3.78
CA ASP A 34 -1.52 -12.44 3.83
C ASP A 34 -3.01 -12.44 3.45
N CYS A 35 -3.73 -11.37 3.81
CA CYS A 35 -5.13 -11.18 3.42
C CYS A 35 -5.32 -10.82 1.94
N MET A 36 -4.35 -10.17 1.31
CA MET A 36 -4.39 -9.78 -0.10
C MET A 36 -3.98 -10.91 -1.05
N VAL A 37 -3.06 -11.78 -0.65
CA VAL A 37 -2.56 -12.87 -1.52
C VAL A 37 -3.70 -13.71 -2.13
N PRO A 38 -4.71 -14.20 -1.37
CA PRO A 38 -5.79 -15.00 -1.93
C PRO A 38 -6.65 -14.26 -2.96
N ILE A 39 -6.73 -12.93 -2.88
CA ILE A 39 -7.47 -12.10 -3.85
C ILE A 39 -6.75 -12.12 -5.19
N PHE A 40 -5.43 -11.92 -5.19
CA PHE A 40 -4.62 -11.97 -6.39
C PHE A 40 -4.54 -13.38 -6.98
N GLU A 41 -4.39 -14.41 -6.15
CA GLU A 41 -4.44 -15.81 -6.59
C GLU A 41 -5.76 -16.13 -7.30
N LYS A 42 -6.89 -15.71 -6.72
CA LYS A 42 -8.21 -15.91 -7.32
C LYS A 42 -8.33 -15.17 -8.65
N GLY A 43 -7.85 -13.92 -8.74
CA GLY A 43 -7.85 -13.16 -9.98
C GLY A 43 -6.94 -13.78 -11.06
N GLN A 44 -5.84 -14.43 -10.67
CA GLN A 44 -5.00 -15.20 -11.59
C GLN A 44 -5.71 -16.46 -12.10
N GLN A 45 -6.41 -17.18 -11.21
CA GLN A 45 -7.17 -18.38 -11.54
C GLN A 45 -8.37 -18.08 -12.47
N SER A 46 -9.04 -16.94 -12.28
CA SER A 46 -10.12 -16.50 -13.16
C SER A 46 -9.63 -15.91 -14.48
N GLY A 47 -8.33 -15.60 -14.57
CA GLY A 47 -7.72 -14.96 -15.74
C GLY A 47 -7.90 -13.45 -15.81
N GLU A 48 -8.36 -12.81 -14.73
CA GLU A 48 -8.44 -11.35 -14.59
C GLU A 48 -7.05 -10.71 -14.44
N PHE A 49 -6.15 -11.37 -13.72
CA PHE A 49 -4.78 -10.91 -13.48
C PHE A 49 -3.73 -11.76 -14.19
N THR A 50 -2.60 -11.13 -14.50
CA THR A 50 -1.44 -11.79 -15.10
C THR A 50 -0.86 -12.85 -14.16
N THR A 51 -0.41 -13.97 -14.72
CA THR A 51 0.35 -15.00 -13.99
C THR A 51 1.86 -14.79 -14.06
N THR A 52 2.34 -13.74 -14.75
CA THR A 52 3.77 -13.45 -14.88
C THR A 52 4.37 -12.81 -13.62
N ILE A 53 3.52 -12.25 -12.76
CA ILE A 53 3.90 -11.65 -11.48
C ILE A 53 3.30 -12.55 -10.39
N PRO A 54 4.06 -13.02 -9.39
CA PRO A 54 3.50 -13.80 -8.29
C PRO A 54 2.46 -13.00 -7.48
N ALA A 55 1.39 -13.66 -7.03
CA ALA A 55 0.33 -13.04 -6.22
C ALA A 55 0.88 -12.36 -4.94
N GLU A 56 1.85 -13.00 -4.28
CA GLU A 56 2.57 -12.43 -3.13
C GLU A 56 3.27 -11.11 -3.50
N THR A 57 3.96 -11.07 -4.64
CA THR A 57 4.59 -9.84 -5.13
C THR A 57 3.57 -8.74 -5.42
N MET A 58 2.41 -9.07 -5.99
CA MET A 58 1.32 -8.11 -6.19
C MET A 58 0.83 -7.53 -4.87
N ALA A 59 0.63 -8.36 -3.84
CA ALA A 59 0.20 -7.94 -2.50
C ALA A 59 1.21 -7.01 -1.84
N HIS A 60 2.51 -7.33 -1.93
CA HIS A 60 3.56 -6.46 -1.43
C HIS A 60 3.56 -5.09 -2.13
N ILE A 61 3.46 -5.07 -3.46
CA ILE A 61 3.45 -3.82 -4.23
C ILE A 61 2.22 -2.98 -3.89
N ALA A 62 1.04 -3.60 -3.76
CA ALA A 62 -0.18 -2.90 -3.38
C ALA A 62 -0.06 -2.20 -2.02
N LEU A 63 0.51 -2.88 -1.02
CA LEU A 63 0.76 -2.29 0.29
C LEU A 63 1.80 -1.16 0.23
N GLN A 64 2.91 -1.39 -0.47
CA GLN A 64 3.98 -0.39 -0.64
C GLN A 64 3.46 0.89 -1.31
N MET A 65 2.62 0.74 -2.33
CA MET A 65 1.97 1.85 -3.02
C MET A 65 1.09 2.65 -2.06
N PHE A 66 0.21 1.99 -1.30
CA PHE A 66 -0.62 2.66 -0.29
C PHE A 66 0.22 3.44 0.73
N LEU A 67 1.24 2.81 1.30
CA LEU A 67 2.14 3.43 2.28
C LEU A 67 2.91 4.61 1.68
N GLY A 68 3.38 4.48 0.44
CA GLY A 68 4.09 5.54 -0.27
C GLY A 68 3.21 6.75 -0.55
N VAL A 69 1.97 6.54 -1.00
CA VAL A 69 1.00 7.62 -1.20
C VAL A 69 0.68 8.31 0.12
N MET A 70 0.45 7.54 1.18
CA MET A 70 0.17 8.05 2.52
C MET A 70 1.33 8.91 3.03
N LEU A 71 2.57 8.41 2.91
CA LEU A 71 3.78 9.11 3.34
C LEU A 71 3.96 10.44 2.59
N ASN A 72 3.84 10.42 1.27
CA ASN A 72 3.94 11.64 0.45
C ASN A 72 2.87 12.68 0.83
N TRP A 73 1.65 12.22 1.07
CA TRP A 73 0.55 13.09 1.46
C TRP A 73 0.78 13.74 2.83
N VAL A 74 1.20 12.98 3.85
CA VAL A 74 1.47 13.57 5.18
C VAL A 74 2.68 14.49 5.20
N MET A 75 3.69 14.20 4.37
CA MET A 75 4.87 15.06 4.22
C MET A 75 4.59 16.32 3.40
N GLY A 76 3.42 16.42 2.76
CA GLY A 76 3.06 17.57 1.91
C GLY A 76 3.92 17.66 0.65
N THR A 77 4.48 16.54 0.17
CA THR A 77 5.29 16.52 -1.07
C THR A 77 4.43 16.54 -2.33
N THR A 78 3.12 16.30 -2.19
CA THR A 78 2.12 16.42 -3.26
C THR A 78 1.11 17.53 -2.94
N LYS A 79 0.57 18.15 -4.00
CA LYS A 79 -0.54 19.12 -3.91
C LYS A 79 -1.91 18.45 -4.04
N GLU A 80 -1.94 17.19 -4.47
CA GLU A 80 -3.16 16.41 -4.66
C GLU A 80 -3.71 15.93 -3.32
N SER A 81 -5.01 15.65 -3.28
CA SER A 81 -5.60 14.98 -2.13
C SER A 81 -5.06 13.55 -2.00
N PHE A 82 -5.12 12.98 -0.79
CA PHE A 82 -4.76 11.58 -0.57
C PHE A 82 -5.55 10.63 -1.48
N GLY A 83 -6.85 10.89 -1.63
CA GLY A 83 -7.75 10.08 -2.43
C GLY A 83 -7.40 10.11 -3.92
N ASP A 84 -7.10 11.29 -4.47
CA ASP A 84 -6.76 11.42 -5.89
C ASP A 84 -5.44 10.72 -6.22
N HIS A 85 -4.42 10.92 -5.38
CA HIS A 85 -3.11 10.30 -5.59
C HIS A 85 -3.16 8.78 -5.41
N LEU A 86 -3.96 8.28 -4.46
CA LEU A 86 -4.19 6.85 -4.27
C LEU A 86 -4.94 6.25 -5.48
N LEU A 87 -5.96 6.94 -5.99
CA LEU A 87 -6.72 6.50 -7.16
C LEU A 87 -5.81 6.33 -8.39
N ILE A 88 -4.98 7.33 -8.69
CA ILE A 88 -4.04 7.29 -9.82
C ILE A 88 -3.04 6.15 -9.62
N SER A 89 -2.50 6.00 -8.41
CA SER A 89 -1.54 4.92 -8.11
C SER A 89 -2.17 3.54 -8.31
N CYS A 90 -3.39 3.34 -7.82
CA CYS A 90 -4.16 2.11 -8.04
C CYS A 90 -4.40 1.84 -9.53
N GLN A 91 -4.75 2.86 -10.33
CA GLN A 91 -4.94 2.70 -11.77
C GLN A 91 -3.67 2.18 -12.44
N VAL A 92 -2.52 2.79 -12.16
CA VAL A 92 -1.21 2.36 -12.70
C VAL A 92 -0.89 0.92 -12.28
N PHE A 93 -1.14 0.58 -11.02
CA PHE A 93 -0.95 -0.78 -10.52
C PHE A 93 -1.83 -1.79 -11.26
N PHE A 94 -3.13 -1.52 -11.38
CA PHE A 94 -4.07 -2.42 -12.07
C PHE A 94 -3.74 -2.55 -13.56
N GLU A 95 -3.41 -1.47 -14.26
CA GLU A 95 -2.94 -1.54 -15.66
C GLU A 95 -1.70 -2.44 -15.82
N GLY A 96 -0.85 -2.51 -14.79
CA GLY A 96 0.33 -3.37 -14.78
C GLY A 96 0.02 -4.86 -14.52
N ILE A 97 -1.06 -5.18 -13.80
CA ILE A 97 -1.38 -6.55 -13.41
C ILE A 97 -2.56 -7.17 -14.16
N LEU A 98 -3.38 -6.37 -14.85
CA LEU A 98 -4.49 -6.87 -15.65
C LEU A 98 -3.98 -7.72 -16.82
N LYS A 99 -4.67 -8.82 -17.08
CA LYS A 99 -4.37 -9.67 -18.24
C LYS A 99 -4.73 -8.93 -19.53
N LYS A 100 -3.77 -8.82 -20.44
CA LYS A 100 -3.96 -8.24 -21.78
C LYS A 100 -4.59 -9.24 -22.75
#